data_AF-Q8R3B6-F1
#
_entry.id   AF-Q8R3B6-F1
#
_cell.length_a   1.000
_cell.length_b   1.000
_cell.length_c   1.000
_cell.angle_alpha   90.00
_cell.angle_beta   90.00
_cell.angle_gamma   90.00
#
_symmetry.space_group_name_H-M   'P 1'
#
loop_
_entity.id
_entity.type
_entity.pdbx_description
1 polymer ?
#
loop_
_entity_poly.entity_id
_entity_poly.type
_entity_poly.pdbx_seq_one_letter_code
_entity_poly.pdbx_strand_id
1 'polypeptide(L)'
;TRPVMRSHCHPPDLLGLETLRQREKRPGPSQWDGPEGPEFLKTPLGGSFLVYESFLYRREKATGDKVYWTCRDQARMGCRSRAITQGQRVMVMRRHCHPPDMGGLEALRQRENFPNLTHWEGPEPLQPLEFLRTSLGGRFLVYESFLYRKEKAAGEKVYWMCRDQARLGCRSRAITQGRRVMVMRSHCHPPDLAGLEALRQREKAPSAAKKKKKKKKKKKGKSKSKN
;
A
#
# COMPACT_ATOMS: atom_id res chain seq x y z
N THR A 1 70.76 28.76 41.19
CA THR A 1 69.68 27.75 41.23
C THR A 1 68.93 27.77 39.91
N ARG A 2 69.30 26.88 38.97
CA ARG A 2 68.64 26.75 37.64
C ARG A 2 67.66 25.58 37.70
N PRO A 3 66.42 25.69 37.18
CA PRO A 3 65.47 24.58 37.21
C PRO A 3 65.82 23.54 36.14
N VAL A 4 65.81 22.26 36.56
CA VAL A 4 65.99 21.08 35.72
C VAL A 4 64.70 20.85 34.91
N MET A 5 64.80 20.93 33.59
CA MET A 5 63.75 20.51 32.66
C MET A 5 63.64 18.97 32.72
N ARG A 6 62.56 18.43 33.30
CA ARG A 6 62.22 17.00 33.19
C ARG A 6 61.43 16.79 31.90
N SER A 7 62.15 16.38 30.86
CA SER A 7 61.61 15.84 29.62
C SER A 7 60.98 14.47 29.89
N HIS A 8 59.65 14.39 29.80
CA HIS A 8 58.95 13.11 29.74
C HIS A 8 58.96 12.60 28.30
N CYS A 9 59.91 11.71 27.99
CA CYS A 9 59.90 10.93 26.76
C CYS A 9 59.04 9.68 26.99
N HIS A 10 57.82 9.65 26.45
CA HIS A 10 57.09 8.41 26.23
C HIS A 10 57.21 8.05 24.74
N PRO A 11 57.70 6.85 24.38
CA PRO A 11 57.62 6.39 23.00
C PRO A 11 56.14 6.29 22.59
N PRO A 12 55.78 6.61 21.34
CA PRO A 12 54.42 6.40 20.88
C PRO A 12 54.12 4.89 20.94
N ASP A 13 52.99 4.55 21.57
CA ASP A 13 52.49 3.18 21.66
C ASP A 13 52.08 2.71 20.26
N LEU A 14 53.04 2.11 19.54
CA LEU A 14 52.85 1.57 18.20
C LEU A 14 51.79 0.45 18.20
N LEU A 15 51.58 -0.23 19.34
CA LEU A 15 50.57 -1.27 19.49
C LEU A 15 49.13 -0.71 19.45
N GLY A 16 48.94 0.54 19.88
CA GLY A 16 47.66 1.27 19.83
C GLY A 16 47.26 1.73 18.42
N LEU A 17 48.23 2.00 17.55
CA LEU A 17 47.98 2.40 16.15
C LEU A 17 47.82 1.20 15.22
N GLU A 18 48.49 0.07 15.50
CA GLU A 18 48.24 -1.21 14.82
C GLU A 18 46.84 -1.77 15.12
N THR A 19 46.33 -1.59 16.35
CA THR A 19 44.98 -2.05 16.74
C THR A 19 43.85 -1.25 16.08
N LEU A 20 44.08 0.02 15.72
CA LEU A 20 43.15 0.80 14.90
C LEU A 20 43.23 0.43 13.41
N ARG A 21 44.41 0.12 12.88
CA ARG A 21 44.58 -0.39 11.50
C ARG A 21 44.06 -1.82 11.29
N GLN A 22 44.15 -2.69 12.30
CA GLN A 22 43.58 -4.04 12.22
C GLN A 22 42.06 -4.06 12.38
N ARG A 23 41.44 -2.99 12.92
CA ARG A 23 39.98 -2.86 12.99
C ARG A 23 39.35 -2.59 11.61
N GLU A 24 40.12 -2.08 10.65
CA GLU A 24 39.72 -1.94 9.24
C GLU A 24 39.81 -3.25 8.43
N LYS A 25 40.34 -4.34 9.02
CA LYS A 25 40.42 -5.67 8.39
C LYS A 25 39.53 -6.71 9.07
N ARG A 26 38.37 -6.31 9.59
CA ARG A 26 37.31 -7.29 9.86
C ARG A 26 36.63 -7.66 8.53
N PRO A 27 36.61 -8.94 8.12
CA PRO A 27 35.74 -9.38 7.04
C PRO A 27 34.32 -8.96 7.40
N GLY A 28 33.71 -8.12 6.57
CA GLY A 28 32.30 -7.76 6.73
C GLY A 28 31.44 -9.03 6.78
N PRO A 29 30.29 -9.01 7.48
CA PRO A 29 29.40 -10.16 7.47
C PRO A 29 28.91 -10.36 6.03
N SER A 30 29.52 -11.34 5.37
CA SER A 30 29.04 -12.11 4.21
C SER A 30 28.00 -11.39 3.36
N GLN A 31 28.50 -10.57 2.44
CA GLN A 31 27.76 -10.02 1.32
C GLN A 31 27.45 -11.16 0.34
N TRP A 32 26.20 -11.61 0.30
CA TRP A 32 25.68 -12.37 -0.83
C TRP A 32 25.24 -11.35 -1.87
N ASP A 33 26.14 -10.99 -2.79
CA ASP A 33 25.79 -10.33 -4.03
C ASP A 33 25.16 -11.39 -4.96
N GLY A 34 23.83 -11.42 -5.01
CA GLY A 34 23.14 -12.03 -6.13
C GLY A 34 23.30 -11.15 -7.38
N PRO A 35 23.25 -11.72 -8.61
CA PRO A 35 23.23 -10.93 -9.85
C PRO A 35 21.99 -10.01 -9.97
N GLU A 36 20.95 -10.29 -9.19
CA GLU A 36 19.75 -9.49 -9.10
C GLU A 36 19.97 -8.37 -8.08
N GLY A 37 19.86 -7.12 -8.54
CA GLY A 37 19.91 -5.95 -7.68
C GLY A 37 18.83 -5.97 -6.58
N PRO A 38 18.79 -4.95 -5.71
CA PRO A 38 17.86 -4.92 -4.58
C PRO A 38 16.42 -5.07 -5.03
N GLU A 39 15.71 -6.05 -4.46
CA GLU A 39 14.29 -6.25 -4.74
C GLU A 39 13.49 -5.10 -4.13
N PHE A 40 12.67 -4.45 -4.95
CA PHE A 40 11.75 -3.42 -4.51
C PHE A 40 10.32 -3.85 -4.77
N LEU A 41 9.47 -3.71 -3.76
CA LEU A 41 8.04 -3.88 -3.93
C LEU A 41 7.30 -2.55 -4.03
N LYS A 42 6.60 -2.30 -5.14
CA LYS A 42 5.81 -1.09 -5.35
C LYS A 42 4.56 -1.08 -4.47
N THR A 43 4.34 0.04 -3.80
CA THR A 43 3.12 0.27 -3.02
C THR A 43 2.04 0.90 -3.89
N PRO A 44 0.75 0.63 -3.63
CA PRO A 44 -0.37 1.27 -4.33
C PRO A 44 -0.44 2.79 -4.17
N LEU A 45 0.38 3.40 -3.30
CA LEU A 45 0.40 4.84 -3.00
C LEU A 45 1.62 5.54 -3.64
N GLY A 46 2.36 4.86 -4.53
CA GLY A 46 3.47 5.47 -5.27
C GLY A 46 4.82 5.47 -4.55
N GLY A 47 4.93 4.83 -3.39
CA GLY A 47 6.23 4.50 -2.77
C GLY A 47 6.66 3.06 -3.06
N SER A 48 7.84 2.67 -2.59
CA SER A 48 8.33 1.28 -2.65
C SER A 48 8.77 0.79 -1.27
N PHE A 49 8.64 -0.50 -1.04
CA PHE A 49 9.37 -1.21 0.01
C PHE A 49 10.68 -1.74 -0.56
N LEU A 50 11.74 -1.72 0.23
CA LEU A 50 12.91 -2.56 -0.02
C LEU A 50 12.62 -3.93 0.58
N VAL A 51 12.86 -4.99 -0.19
CA VAL A 51 12.86 -6.37 0.27
C VAL A 51 14.31 -6.82 0.37
N TYR A 52 14.72 -7.27 1.55
CA TYR A 52 16.07 -7.82 1.75
C TYR A 52 16.03 -8.86 2.87
N GLU A 53 16.58 -10.06 2.61
CA GLU A 53 16.53 -11.22 3.52
C GLU A 53 15.10 -11.53 4.00
N SER A 54 14.12 -11.43 3.10
CA SER A 54 12.68 -11.59 3.39
C SER A 54 12.08 -10.58 4.38
N PHE A 55 12.80 -9.52 4.75
CA PHE A 55 12.28 -8.40 5.53
C PHE A 55 11.87 -7.24 4.64
N LEU A 56 10.86 -6.50 5.12
CA LEU A 56 10.32 -5.32 4.43
C LEU A 56 10.80 -4.04 5.12
N TYR A 57 11.33 -3.10 4.32
CA TYR A 57 11.74 -1.80 4.80
C TYR A 57 10.99 -0.67 4.09
N ARG A 58 10.60 0.36 4.86
CA ARG A 58 10.02 1.61 4.38
C ARG A 58 11.12 2.61 4.07
N ARG A 59 10.95 3.39 3.00
CA ARG A 59 11.85 4.49 2.68
C ARG A 59 11.72 5.59 3.74
N GLU A 60 12.84 5.98 4.36
CA GLU A 60 12.92 7.08 5.31
C GLU A 60 13.31 8.37 4.59
N LYS A 61 14.48 8.37 3.94
CA LYS A 61 15.01 9.55 3.20
C LYS A 61 15.97 9.12 2.10
N ALA A 62 16.18 10.00 1.12
CA ALA A 62 17.23 9.85 0.12
C ALA A 62 18.22 11.02 0.27
N THR A 63 19.51 10.74 0.17
CA THR A 63 20.58 11.73 0.28
C THR A 63 21.68 11.36 -0.71
N GLY A 64 21.82 12.16 -1.77
CA GLY A 64 22.70 11.82 -2.90
C GLY A 64 22.25 10.52 -3.58
N ASP A 65 23.18 9.59 -3.72
CA ASP A 65 22.99 8.25 -4.30
C ASP A 65 22.53 7.20 -3.26
N LYS A 66 22.40 7.59 -1.99
CA LYS A 66 22.00 6.70 -0.90
C LYS A 66 20.53 6.88 -0.54
N VAL A 67 19.85 5.76 -0.35
CA VAL A 67 18.50 5.73 0.21
C VAL A 67 18.52 5.00 1.53
N TYR A 68 17.96 5.64 2.55
CA TYR A 68 17.85 5.12 3.90
C TYR A 68 16.49 4.49 4.13
N TRP A 69 16.50 3.33 4.76
CA TRP A 69 15.33 2.49 4.95
C TRP A 69 15.18 2.06 6.41
N THR A 70 13.96 2.02 6.91
CA THR A 70 13.60 1.55 8.25
C THR A 70 12.71 0.32 8.17
N CYS A 71 12.84 -0.61 9.11
CA CYS A 71 11.98 -1.78 9.13
C CYS A 71 10.49 -1.38 9.18
N ARG A 72 9.66 -2.01 8.35
CA ARG A 72 8.20 -1.81 8.31
C ARG A 72 7.55 -1.97 9.68
N ASP A 73 8.14 -2.83 10.50
CA ASP A 73 7.58 -3.30 11.76
C ASP A 73 8.12 -2.51 12.96
N GLN A 74 8.72 -1.34 12.73
CA GLN A 74 9.17 -0.42 13.78
C GLN A 74 8.05 -0.06 14.76
N ALA A 75 6.86 0.30 14.25
CA ALA A 75 5.72 0.67 15.10
C ALA A 75 4.99 -0.54 15.70
N ARG A 76 5.04 -1.70 15.03
CA ARG A 76 4.31 -2.91 15.47
C ARG A 76 5.10 -3.73 16.48
N MET A 77 6.41 -3.85 16.28
CA MET A 77 7.31 -4.75 17.00
C MET A 77 8.45 -4.01 17.71
N GLY A 78 8.47 -2.67 17.68
CA GLY A 78 9.59 -1.88 18.21
C GLY A 78 10.91 -2.10 17.44
N CYS A 79 10.85 -2.64 16.22
CA CYS A 79 12.03 -3.01 15.45
C CYS A 79 12.83 -1.76 15.05
N ARG A 80 14.13 -1.76 15.35
CA ARG A 80 15.04 -0.65 15.01
C ARG A 80 16.03 -1.01 13.88
N SER A 81 15.71 -2.06 13.13
CA SER A 81 16.51 -2.43 11.96
C SER A 81 16.45 -1.31 10.92
N ARG A 82 17.62 -1.02 10.32
CA ARG A 82 17.79 -0.03 9.26
C ARG A 82 18.66 -0.60 8.16
N ALA A 83 18.42 -0.17 6.94
CA ALA A 83 19.23 -0.51 5.78
C ALA A 83 19.52 0.72 4.93
N ILE A 84 20.57 0.65 4.12
CA ILE A 84 20.94 1.66 3.13
C ILE A 84 21.06 0.97 1.79
N THR A 85 20.47 1.54 0.74
CA THR A 85 20.75 1.13 -0.63
C THR A 85 21.60 2.18 -1.33
N GLN A 86 22.63 1.74 -2.05
CA GLN A 86 23.48 2.57 -2.90
C GLN A 86 23.75 1.82 -4.20
N GLY A 87 23.12 2.26 -5.31
CA GLY A 87 23.08 1.48 -6.54
C GLY A 87 22.44 0.11 -6.31
N GLN A 88 23.16 -0.96 -6.67
CA GLN A 88 22.71 -2.34 -6.47
C GLN A 88 23.09 -2.94 -5.10
N ARG A 89 23.77 -2.19 -4.23
CA ARG A 89 24.22 -2.71 -2.93
C ARG A 89 23.22 -2.39 -1.83
N VAL A 90 23.02 -3.35 -0.93
CA VAL A 90 22.23 -3.18 0.29
C VAL A 90 23.12 -3.39 1.52
N MET A 91 23.12 -2.42 2.43
CA MET A 91 23.85 -2.49 3.70
C MET A 91 22.88 -2.45 4.86
N VAL A 92 22.77 -3.54 5.63
CA VAL A 92 21.94 -3.59 6.84
C VAL A 92 22.75 -3.10 8.03
N MET A 93 22.30 -2.03 8.68
CA MET A 93 22.99 -1.39 9.82
C MET A 93 22.70 -2.09 11.15
N ARG A 94 21.51 -2.67 11.31
CA ARG A 94 21.09 -3.30 12.57
C ARG A 94 20.20 -4.50 12.29
N ARG A 95 20.40 -5.59 13.06
CA ARG A 95 19.59 -6.82 12.94
C ARG A 95 18.14 -6.58 13.36
N HIS A 96 17.24 -7.40 12.82
CA HIS A 96 15.84 -7.46 13.23
C HIS A 96 15.70 -8.19 14.58
N CYS A 97 14.68 -7.81 15.36
CA CYS A 97 14.33 -8.45 16.62
C CYS A 97 13.09 -9.35 16.50
N HIS A 98 12.72 -9.71 15.27
CA HIS A 98 11.56 -10.52 14.96
C HIS A 98 11.87 -11.40 13.73
N PRO A 99 11.19 -12.54 13.57
CA PRO A 99 11.30 -13.34 12.36
C PRO A 99 10.71 -12.60 11.14
N PRO A 100 11.10 -12.98 9.91
CA PRO A 100 10.50 -12.44 8.70
C PRO A 100 9.05 -12.91 8.56
N ASP A 101 8.19 -11.99 8.12
CA ASP A 101 6.77 -12.26 7.83
C ASP A 101 6.63 -12.75 6.39
N MET A 102 6.96 -14.03 6.16
CA MET A 102 6.95 -14.65 4.82
C MET A 102 5.58 -14.54 4.16
N GLY A 103 4.51 -14.87 4.89
CA GLY A 103 3.13 -14.77 4.37
C GLY A 103 2.72 -13.33 4.04
N GLY A 104 3.13 -12.35 4.85
CA GLY A 104 2.90 -10.94 4.56
C GLY A 104 3.71 -10.41 3.38
N LEU A 105 4.94 -10.90 3.17
CA LEU A 105 5.78 -10.59 2.01
C LEU A 105 5.19 -11.19 0.75
N GLU A 106 4.81 -12.46 0.76
CA GLU A 106 4.14 -13.13 -0.37
C GLU A 106 2.83 -12.45 -0.74
N ALA A 107 2.02 -12.07 0.25
CA ALA A 107 0.81 -11.30 0.00
C ALA A 107 1.09 -9.93 -0.65
N LEU A 108 2.25 -9.31 -0.40
CA LEU A 108 2.66 -8.08 -1.08
C LEU A 108 3.23 -8.34 -2.47
N ARG A 109 4.00 -9.42 -2.67
CA ARG A 109 4.45 -9.86 -3.99
C ARG A 109 3.29 -10.20 -4.89
N GLN A 110 2.31 -10.96 -4.39
CA GLN A 110 1.06 -11.21 -5.07
C GLN A 110 0.35 -9.90 -5.41
N ARG A 111 0.40 -8.87 -4.53
CA ARG A 111 -0.13 -7.51 -4.73
C ARG A 111 0.55 -6.70 -5.84
N GLU A 112 1.82 -6.89 -6.03
CA GLU A 112 2.55 -6.24 -7.12
C GLU A 112 2.46 -7.02 -8.42
N ASN A 113 2.60 -8.34 -8.35
CA ASN A 113 2.34 -9.29 -9.43
C ASN A 113 0.83 -9.45 -9.68
N PHE A 114 0.00 -8.49 -9.26
CA PHE A 114 -1.32 -8.37 -9.86
C PHE A 114 -1.04 -8.13 -11.33
N PRO A 115 -1.41 -9.05 -12.23
CA PRO A 115 -1.23 -8.82 -13.64
C PRO A 115 -1.87 -7.46 -13.91
N ASN A 116 -1.19 -6.63 -14.68
CA ASN A 116 -1.90 -5.57 -15.36
C ASN A 116 -3.12 -6.26 -15.98
N LEU A 117 -4.35 -5.91 -15.62
CA LEU A 117 -5.54 -6.67 -16.05
C LEU A 117 -5.67 -6.63 -17.58
N THR A 118 -4.79 -5.92 -18.28
CA THR A 118 -4.53 -5.99 -19.71
C THR A 118 -3.96 -7.34 -20.18
N HIS A 119 -3.07 -8.02 -19.43
CA HIS A 119 -2.48 -9.31 -19.86
C HIS A 119 -3.33 -10.53 -19.45
N TRP A 120 -4.45 -10.37 -18.73
CA TRP A 120 -5.29 -11.52 -18.39
C TRP A 120 -5.85 -12.16 -19.68
N GLU A 121 -5.31 -13.32 -20.09
CA GLU A 121 -5.71 -14.13 -21.26
C GLU A 121 -7.00 -14.94 -21.02
N GLY A 122 -7.87 -14.48 -20.12
CA GLY A 122 -9.21 -15.04 -19.94
C GLY A 122 -10.24 -14.33 -20.82
N PRO A 123 -11.35 -15.00 -21.20
CA PRO A 123 -12.45 -14.38 -21.94
C PRO A 123 -12.87 -13.05 -21.29
N GLU A 124 -13.10 -12.02 -22.12
CA GLU A 124 -13.66 -10.75 -21.66
C GLU A 124 -15.01 -11.03 -20.96
N PRO A 125 -15.24 -10.53 -19.73
CA PRO A 125 -16.51 -10.73 -19.06
C PRO A 125 -17.65 -10.18 -19.92
N LEU A 126 -18.51 -11.09 -20.42
CA LEU A 126 -19.63 -10.72 -21.31
C LEU A 126 -20.60 -9.73 -20.64
N GLN A 127 -20.72 -9.84 -19.32
CA GLN A 127 -21.60 -9.01 -18.49
C GLN A 127 -20.90 -7.72 -18.02
N PRO A 128 -21.52 -6.54 -18.17
CA PRO A 128 -21.02 -5.31 -17.57
C PRO A 128 -20.93 -5.42 -16.04
N LEU A 129 -19.97 -4.72 -15.43
CA LEU A 129 -19.94 -4.57 -13.98
C LEU A 129 -21.22 -3.91 -13.49
N GLU A 130 -21.81 -4.50 -12.46
CA GLU A 130 -22.97 -3.91 -11.79
C GLU A 130 -22.51 -2.82 -10.81
N PHE A 131 -23.10 -1.63 -10.96
CA PHE A 131 -22.90 -0.51 -10.05
C PHE A 131 -24.24 -0.02 -9.53
N LEU A 132 -24.30 0.25 -8.22
CA LEU A 132 -25.49 0.82 -7.58
C LEU A 132 -25.22 2.21 -7.04
N ARG A 133 -26.18 3.14 -7.16
CA ARG A 133 -26.02 4.49 -6.62
C ARG A 133 -26.08 4.53 -5.10
N THR A 134 -25.20 5.30 -4.48
CA THR A 134 -25.30 5.62 -3.05
C THR A 134 -26.26 6.80 -2.83
N SER A 135 -26.79 6.91 -1.61
CA SER A 135 -27.62 8.05 -1.18
C SER A 135 -26.91 9.41 -1.30
N LEU A 136 -25.58 9.41 -1.19
CA LEU A 136 -24.72 10.60 -1.26
C LEU A 136 -24.16 10.86 -2.67
N GLY A 137 -24.70 10.20 -3.70
CA GLY A 137 -24.32 10.43 -5.10
C GLY A 137 -23.06 9.69 -5.57
N GLY A 138 -22.47 8.84 -4.73
CA GLY A 138 -21.41 7.90 -5.12
C GLY A 138 -21.94 6.65 -5.80
N ARG A 139 -21.07 5.67 -6.06
CA ARG A 139 -21.45 4.33 -6.54
C ARG A 139 -20.86 3.24 -5.66
N PHE A 140 -21.64 2.19 -5.45
CA PHE A 140 -21.16 0.90 -5.00
C PHE A 140 -20.80 0.05 -6.23
N LEU A 141 -19.70 -0.69 -6.15
CA LEU A 141 -19.47 -1.86 -6.99
C LEU A 141 -20.20 -3.04 -6.36
N VAL A 142 -20.98 -3.76 -7.16
CA VAL A 142 -21.58 -5.04 -6.78
C VAL A 142 -20.73 -6.15 -7.39
N TYR A 143 -20.22 -7.05 -6.57
CA TYR A 143 -19.47 -8.22 -7.03
C TYR A 143 -19.65 -9.37 -6.05
N GLU A 144 -19.97 -10.57 -6.56
CA GLU A 144 -20.28 -11.76 -5.74
C GLU A 144 -21.31 -11.50 -4.63
N SER A 145 -22.33 -10.68 -4.94
CA SER A 145 -23.36 -10.23 -3.99
C SER A 145 -22.86 -9.36 -2.81
N PHE A 146 -21.60 -8.94 -2.82
CA PHE A 146 -21.05 -7.98 -1.88
C PHE A 146 -21.05 -6.56 -2.46
N LEU A 147 -21.14 -5.58 -1.55
CA LEU A 147 -21.10 -4.16 -1.89
C LEU A 147 -19.77 -3.55 -1.50
N TYR A 148 -19.12 -2.89 -2.46
CA TYR A 148 -17.87 -2.18 -2.23
C TYR A 148 -18.01 -0.69 -2.49
N ARG A 149 -17.41 0.13 -1.62
CA ARG A 149 -17.24 1.58 -1.79
C ARG A 149 -15.95 1.86 -2.54
N LYS A 150 -15.97 2.86 -3.42
CA LYS A 150 -14.75 3.36 -4.07
C LYS A 150 -13.84 3.97 -3.00
N GLU A 151 -12.59 3.51 -2.96
CA GLU A 151 -11.54 4.08 -2.12
C GLU A 151 -10.71 5.10 -2.90
N LYS A 152 -10.16 4.70 -4.06
CA LYS A 152 -9.36 5.58 -4.92
C LYS A 152 -9.33 5.09 -6.36
N ALA A 153 -8.90 5.94 -7.28
CA ALA A 153 -8.59 5.58 -8.65
C ALA A 153 -7.13 5.95 -8.96
N ALA A 154 -6.41 5.07 -9.66
CA ALA A 154 -5.03 5.27 -10.08
C ALA A 154 -4.86 4.74 -11.51
N GLY A 155 -4.71 5.65 -12.48
CA GLY A 155 -4.75 5.31 -13.89
C GLY A 155 -6.07 4.62 -14.27
N GLU A 156 -5.99 3.48 -14.95
CA GLU A 156 -7.15 2.66 -15.34
C GLU A 156 -7.74 1.82 -14.21
N LYS A 157 -7.06 1.77 -13.05
CA LYS A 157 -7.46 0.94 -11.92
C LYS A 157 -8.30 1.73 -10.94
N VAL A 158 -9.39 1.13 -10.48
CA VAL A 158 -10.19 1.64 -9.36
C VAL A 158 -10.11 0.65 -8.20
N TYR A 159 -9.76 1.17 -7.04
CA TYR A 159 -9.63 0.42 -5.79
C TYR A 159 -10.91 0.57 -4.98
N TRP A 160 -11.39 -0.56 -4.47
CA TRP A 160 -12.66 -0.69 -3.79
C TRP A 160 -12.46 -1.35 -2.42
N MET A 161 -13.27 -0.93 -1.45
CA MET A 161 -13.28 -1.46 -0.09
C MET A 161 -14.68 -1.91 0.31
N CYS A 162 -14.77 -3.00 1.07
CA CYS A 162 -16.08 -3.49 1.52
C CYS A 162 -16.88 -2.38 2.24
N ARG A 163 -18.16 -2.25 1.90
CA ARG A 163 -19.11 -1.31 2.53
C ARG A 163 -19.12 -1.46 4.05
N ASP A 164 -18.98 -2.70 4.52
CA ASP A 164 -19.08 -3.09 5.92
C ASP A 164 -17.74 -3.04 6.67
N GLN A 165 -16.73 -2.31 6.14
CA GLN A 165 -15.47 -2.07 6.87
C GLN A 165 -15.72 -1.43 8.24
N ALA A 166 -16.57 -0.40 8.31
CA ALA A 166 -16.86 0.29 9.57
C ALA A 166 -17.84 -0.47 10.47
N ARG A 167 -18.76 -1.25 9.88
CA ARG A 167 -19.83 -1.95 10.60
C ARG A 167 -19.39 -3.30 11.17
N LEU A 168 -18.58 -4.05 10.40
CA LEU A 168 -18.19 -5.42 10.70
C LEU A 168 -16.66 -5.61 10.75
N GLY A 169 -15.88 -4.53 10.68
CA GLY A 169 -14.42 -4.62 10.62
C GLY A 169 -13.90 -5.31 9.35
N CYS A 170 -14.72 -5.41 8.30
CA CYS A 170 -14.37 -6.16 7.09
C CYS A 170 -13.20 -5.48 6.35
N ARG A 171 -12.14 -6.26 6.08
CA ARG A 171 -10.93 -5.78 5.38
C ARG A 171 -10.87 -6.20 3.91
N SER A 172 -11.95 -6.76 3.37
CA SER A 172 -12.04 -7.14 1.96
C SER A 172 -11.85 -5.93 1.05
N ARG A 173 -11.03 -6.12 0.01
CA ARG A 173 -10.68 -5.12 -1.00
C ARG A 173 -10.82 -5.75 -2.37
N ALA A 174 -11.20 -4.94 -3.36
CA ALA A 174 -11.25 -5.35 -4.76
C ALA A 174 -10.66 -4.27 -5.66
N ILE A 175 -10.21 -4.67 -6.84
CA ILE A 175 -9.72 -3.76 -7.88
C ILE A 175 -10.52 -4.01 -9.15
N THR A 176 -10.89 -2.94 -9.83
CA THR A 176 -11.47 -3.01 -11.18
C THR A 176 -10.58 -2.31 -12.19
N GLN A 177 -10.43 -2.90 -13.38
CA GLN A 177 -9.82 -2.29 -14.56
C GLN A 177 -10.64 -2.74 -15.76
N GLY A 178 -11.17 -1.80 -16.53
CA GLY A 178 -12.17 -2.11 -17.56
C GLY A 178 -13.39 -2.83 -16.96
N ARG A 179 -13.74 -3.99 -17.53
CA ARG A 179 -14.85 -4.85 -17.06
C ARG A 179 -14.39 -6.02 -16.20
N ARG A 180 -13.15 -6.00 -15.70
CA ARG A 180 -12.60 -7.05 -14.86
C ARG A 180 -12.61 -6.62 -13.40
N VAL A 181 -12.90 -7.56 -12.50
CA VAL A 181 -12.88 -7.37 -11.05
C VAL A 181 -11.95 -8.43 -10.46
N MET A 182 -11.08 -8.03 -9.53
CA MET A 182 -10.25 -8.94 -8.77
C MET A 182 -10.37 -8.66 -7.28
N VAL A 183 -10.71 -9.68 -6.49
CA VAL A 183 -10.85 -9.58 -5.04
C VAL A 183 -9.49 -9.87 -4.38
N MET A 184 -8.94 -8.91 -3.64
CA MET A 184 -7.63 -9.01 -3.00
C MET A 184 -7.65 -9.70 -1.64
N ARG A 185 -8.82 -9.78 -1.00
CA ARG A 185 -9.01 -10.40 0.32
C ARG A 185 -10.46 -10.85 0.44
N SER A 186 -10.67 -12.03 1.02
CA SER A 186 -12.00 -12.55 1.35
C SER A 186 -12.75 -11.67 2.36
N HIS A 187 -14.07 -11.80 2.37
CA HIS A 187 -14.94 -11.20 3.38
C HIS A 187 -14.97 -12.06 4.64
N CYS A 188 -15.14 -11.43 5.80
CA CYS A 188 -15.33 -12.12 7.09
C CYS A 188 -16.80 -12.21 7.50
N HIS A 189 -17.71 -12.00 6.56
CA HIS A 189 -19.15 -11.98 6.79
C HIS A 189 -19.88 -12.49 5.54
N PRO A 190 -21.10 -13.03 5.69
CA PRO A 190 -21.94 -13.37 4.55
C PRO A 190 -22.42 -12.11 3.81
N PRO A 191 -22.83 -12.25 2.53
CA PRO A 191 -23.40 -11.15 1.77
C PRO A 191 -24.80 -10.77 2.29
N ASP A 192 -25.07 -9.47 2.35
CA ASP A 192 -26.38 -8.91 2.71
C ASP A 192 -27.30 -8.86 1.47
N LEU A 193 -27.87 -10.01 1.13
CA LEU A 193 -28.71 -10.16 -0.07
C LEU A 193 -29.95 -9.27 -0.02
N ALA A 194 -30.59 -9.17 1.15
CA ALA A 194 -31.77 -8.35 1.35
C ALA A 194 -31.46 -6.86 1.17
N GLY A 195 -30.36 -6.37 1.76
CA GLY A 195 -29.91 -5.00 1.61
C GLY A 195 -29.45 -4.67 0.18
N LEU A 196 -28.83 -5.63 -0.51
CA LEU A 196 -28.47 -5.48 -1.93
C LEU A 196 -29.72 -5.32 -2.81
N GLU A 197 -30.72 -6.18 -2.65
CA GLU A 197 -31.94 -6.11 -3.45
C GLU A 197 -32.73 -4.83 -3.15
N ALA A 198 -32.79 -4.41 -1.88
CA ALA A 198 -33.41 -3.14 -1.51
C ALA A 198 -32.74 -1.93 -2.21
N LEU A 199 -31.44 -1.96 -2.45
CA LEU A 199 -30.74 -0.92 -3.21
C LEU A 199 -31.07 -0.99 -4.71
N ARG A 200 -31.14 -2.19 -5.31
CA ARG A 200 -31.55 -2.38 -6.70
C ARG A 200 -32.96 -1.83 -6.96
N GLN A 201 -33.90 -2.10 -6.06
CA GLN A 201 -35.28 -1.60 -6.17
C GLN A 201 -35.33 -0.07 -6.10
N ARG A 202 -34.54 0.55 -5.22
CA ARG A 202 -34.44 2.02 -5.12
C ARG A 202 -33.87 2.65 -6.39
N GLU A 203 -32.97 1.98 -7.09
CA GLU A 203 -32.40 2.48 -8.35
C GLU A 203 -33.40 2.36 -9.51
N LYS A 204 -34.18 1.28 -9.57
CA LYS A 204 -35.25 1.08 -10.55
C LYS A 204 -36.39 2.08 -10.39
N ALA A 205 -36.69 2.50 -9.16
CA ALA A 205 -37.69 3.53 -8.87
C ALA A 205 -37.18 4.91 -9.35
N PRO A 206 -37.58 5.43 -10.52
CA PRO A 206 -36.97 6.62 -11.08
C PRO A 206 -37.41 7.83 -10.26
N SER A 207 -36.45 8.56 -9.70
CA SER A 207 -36.57 9.94 -9.15
C SER A 207 -37.99 10.53 -9.08
N ALA A 208 -38.83 10.06 -8.15
CA ALA A 208 -40.14 10.66 -7.89
C ALA A 208 -40.03 12.18 -7.57
N ALA A 209 -38.84 12.64 -7.17
CA ALA A 209 -38.49 14.03 -6.98
C ALA A 209 -38.48 14.89 -8.27
N LYS A 210 -38.13 14.34 -9.45
CA LYS A 210 -38.12 15.12 -10.71
C LYS A 210 -39.53 15.32 -11.29
N LYS A 211 -40.44 14.36 -11.11
CA LYS A 211 -41.85 14.48 -11.55
C LYS A 211 -42.64 15.51 -10.73
N LYS A 212 -42.39 15.65 -9.42
CA LYS A 212 -43.06 16.69 -8.58
C LYS A 212 -42.66 18.12 -9.00
N LYS A 213 -41.39 18.38 -9.35
CA LYS A 213 -40.95 19.71 -9.85
C LYS A 213 -41.55 20.09 -11.21
N LYS A 214 -41.69 19.14 -12.16
CA LYS A 214 -42.37 19.38 -13.45
C LYS A 214 -43.88 19.64 -13.29
N LYS A 215 -44.59 18.90 -12.41
CA LYS A 215 -46.02 19.15 -12.13
C LYS A 215 -46.27 20.50 -11.45
N LYS A 216 -45.38 20.95 -10.55
CA LYS A 216 -45.51 22.26 -9.87
C LYS A 216 -45.24 23.45 -10.82
N LYS A 217 -44.28 23.33 -11.77
CA LYS A 217 -44.08 24.32 -12.86
C LYS A 217 -45.26 24.36 -13.85
N LYS A 218 -45.83 23.22 -14.23
CA LYS A 218 -46.98 23.16 -15.17
C LYS A 218 -48.27 23.71 -14.55
N LYS A 219 -48.50 23.55 -13.23
CA LYS A 219 -49.62 24.20 -12.51
C LYS A 219 -49.47 25.72 -12.39
N LYS A 220 -48.25 26.25 -12.17
CA LYS A 220 -47.99 27.70 -12.11
C LYS A 220 -48.04 28.41 -13.48
N GLY A 221 -47.77 27.71 -14.58
CA GLY A 221 -47.92 28.28 -15.93
C GLY A 221 -49.37 28.40 -16.40
N LYS A 222 -50.26 27.50 -15.94
CA LYS A 222 -51.67 27.48 -16.38
C LYS A 222 -52.58 28.48 -15.62
N SER A 223 -52.09 29.06 -14.53
CA SER A 223 -52.79 30.09 -13.74
C SER A 223 -52.42 31.52 -14.14
N LYS A 224 -51.44 31.70 -15.05
CA LYS A 224 -51.00 33.02 -15.56
C LYS A 224 -51.53 33.35 -16.97
N SER A 225 -52.38 32.51 -17.55
CA SER A 225 -52.91 32.67 -18.91
C SER A 225 -54.44 32.86 -18.92
N LYS A 226 -55.03 33.25 -17.78
CA LYS A 226 -56.48 33.42 -17.59
C LYS A 226 -56.85 34.78 -16.96
N ASN A 227 -55.98 35.77 -17.10
CA ASN A 227 -56.29 37.16 -16.80
C ASN A 227 -56.01 37.99 -18.05
#